data_AF-A0A7S2VQS1-F1
#
_entry.id   AF-A0A7S2VQS1-F1
#
_cell.length_a   1.000
_cell.length_b   1.000
_cell.length_c   1.000
_cell.angle_alpha   90.00
_cell.angle_beta   90.00
_cell.angle_gamma   90.00
#
_symmetry.space_group_name_H-M   'P 1'
#
loop_
_entity.id
_entity.type
_entity.pdbx_description
1 polymer ?
#
loop_
_entity_poly.entity_id
_entity_poly.type
_entity_poly.pdbx_seq_one_letter_code
_entity_poly.pdbx_strand_id
1 'polypeptide(L)'
;LLRRVFYWVMKSKSPEAFLAATLGVVLLCAQITEGLGLSDTLGAFVGGILVAETNYRHQVEADIAPFRGMLVGLFFITVGFALDLRLLVTSWATILPLLFGLLALKAAVVAGGCRLFRLSGASSLQSAAL
;
A
#
# COMPACT_ATOMS: atom_id res chain seq x y z
N LEU A 1 -13.72 -13.05 16.30
CA LEU A 1 -14.78 -12.51 15.41
C LEU A 1 -14.51 -12.78 13.93
N LEU A 2 -13.31 -12.50 13.40
CA LEU A 2 -12.88 -12.83 12.03
C LEU A 2 -13.23 -14.27 11.59
N ARG A 3 -12.90 -15.28 12.42
CA ARG A 3 -13.23 -16.69 12.13
C ARG A 3 -14.73 -16.97 11.94
N ARG A 4 -15.63 -16.18 12.55
CA ARG A 4 -17.09 -16.36 12.46
C ARG A 4 -17.67 -15.70 11.20
N VAL A 5 -17.16 -14.52 10.82
CA VAL A 5 -17.55 -13.82 9.58
C VAL A 5 -17.11 -14.65 8.36
N PHE A 6 -15.87 -15.14 8.35
CA PHE A 6 -15.38 -16.02 7.29
C PHE A 6 -16.18 -17.33 7.18
N TYR A 7 -16.65 -17.89 8.29
CA TYR A 7 -17.47 -19.11 8.29
C TYR A 7 -18.87 -18.90 7.68
N TRP A 8 -19.48 -17.72 7.88
CA TRP A 8 -20.77 -17.37 7.27
C TRP A 8 -20.66 -17.12 5.77
N VAL A 9 -19.58 -16.48 5.33
CA VAL A 9 -19.29 -16.22 3.91
C VAL A 9 -18.99 -17.52 3.16
N MET A 10 -18.31 -18.48 3.80
CA MET A 10 -18.09 -19.82 3.23
C MET A 10 -19.37 -20.65 3.04
N LYS A 11 -20.48 -20.31 3.73
CA LYS A 11 -21.76 -20.97 3.47
C LYS A 11 -22.28 -20.69 2.05
N SER A 12 -21.80 -19.62 1.41
CA SER A 12 -22.11 -19.26 0.02
C SER A 12 -21.24 -19.97 -1.02
N LYS A 13 -20.14 -20.65 -0.63
CA LYS A 13 -19.18 -21.36 -1.52
C LYS A 13 -18.61 -20.54 -2.70
N SER A 14 -18.79 -19.23 -2.74
CA SER A 14 -18.37 -18.39 -3.87
C SER A 14 -17.03 -17.68 -3.57
N PRO A 15 -16.01 -17.80 -4.44
CA PRO A 15 -14.74 -17.09 -4.30
C PRO A 15 -14.91 -15.58 -4.19
N GLU A 16 -15.90 -15.03 -4.88
CA GLU A 16 -16.19 -13.59 -4.91
C GLU A 16 -16.64 -13.07 -3.53
N ALA A 17 -17.42 -13.86 -2.79
CA ALA A 17 -17.87 -13.46 -1.46
C ALA A 17 -16.73 -13.50 -0.45
N PHE A 18 -15.83 -14.48 -0.57
CA PHE A 18 -14.64 -14.60 0.27
C PHE A 18 -13.65 -13.45 0.03
N LEU A 19 -13.45 -13.06 -1.23
CA LEU A 19 -12.68 -11.88 -1.61
C LEU A 19 -13.30 -10.60 -1.04
N ALA A 20 -14.61 -10.40 -1.21
CA ALA A 20 -15.32 -9.24 -0.68
C ALA A 20 -15.20 -9.13 0.86
N ALA A 21 -15.26 -10.27 1.56
CA ALA A 21 -15.05 -10.32 3.01
C ALA A 21 -13.61 -9.92 3.38
N THR A 22 -12.63 -10.39 2.62
CA THR A 22 -11.22 -10.09 2.85
C THR A 22 -10.93 -8.61 2.64
N LEU A 23 -11.35 -8.04 1.51
CA LEU A 23 -11.19 -6.61 1.24
C LEU A 23 -11.99 -5.77 2.24
N GLY A 24 -13.20 -6.20 2.63
CA GLY A 24 -14.01 -5.55 3.64
C GLY A 24 -13.31 -5.47 5.00
N VAL A 25 -12.62 -6.54 5.43
CA VAL A 25 -11.80 -6.54 6.65
C VAL A 25 -10.65 -5.53 6.55
N VAL A 26 -9.94 -5.51 5.42
CA VAL A 26 -8.82 -4.58 5.20
C VAL A 26 -9.30 -3.13 5.26
N LEU A 27 -10.42 -2.81 4.60
CA LEU A 27 -11.03 -1.48 4.60
C LEU A 27 -11.54 -1.08 5.99
N LEU A 28 -12.16 -2.01 6.73
CA LEU A 28 -12.58 -1.77 8.11
C LEU A 28 -11.38 -1.46 9.02
N CYS A 29 -10.29 -2.21 8.90
CA CYS A 29 -9.07 -1.94 9.67
C CYS A 29 -8.49 -0.57 9.31
N ALA A 30 -8.44 -0.20 8.03
CA ALA A 30 -7.99 1.12 7.58
C ALA A 30 -8.85 2.25 8.19
N GLN A 31 -10.18 2.18 8.09
CA GLN A 31 -11.07 3.19 8.67
C GLN A 31 -10.97 3.30 10.19
N ILE A 32 -10.79 2.18 10.89
CA ILE A 32 -10.63 2.21 12.36
C ILE A 32 -9.32 2.90 12.73
N THR A 33 -8.21 2.60 12.04
CA THR A 33 -6.92 3.25 12.32
C THR A 33 -6.93 4.73 11.97
N GLU A 34 -7.61 5.12 10.89
CA GLU A 34 -7.80 6.51 10.52
C GLU A 34 -8.54 7.28 11.64
N GLY A 35 -9.60 6.67 12.20
CA GLY A 35 -10.34 7.24 13.33
C GLY A 35 -9.52 7.39 14.61
N LEU A 36 -8.39 6.69 14.73
CA LEU A 36 -7.41 6.84 15.82
C LEU A 36 -6.30 7.85 15.50
N GLY A 37 -6.33 8.49 14.33
CA GLY A 37 -5.30 9.42 13.85
C GLY A 37 -4.05 8.73 13.31
N LEU A 38 -4.10 7.43 13.02
CA LEU A 38 -3.03 6.68 12.39
C LEU A 38 -3.23 6.64 10.87
N SER A 39 -2.18 6.32 10.12
CA SER A 39 -2.24 6.23 8.65
C SER A 39 -3.09 5.06 8.16
N ASP A 40 -3.91 5.27 7.13
CA ASP A 40 -4.74 4.24 6.49
C ASP A 40 -3.92 3.04 5.99
N THR A 41 -2.69 3.31 5.52
CA THR A 41 -1.75 2.26 5.08
C THR A 41 -1.35 1.33 6.21
N LEU A 42 -1.27 1.83 7.44
CA LEU A 42 -0.96 1.03 8.62
C LEU A 42 -2.14 0.10 8.95
N GLY A 43 -3.38 0.60 8.92
CA GLY A 43 -4.57 -0.23 9.12
C GLY A 43 -4.78 -1.28 8.05
N ALA A 44 -4.55 -0.92 6.78
CA ALA A 44 -4.60 -1.88 5.67
C ALA A 44 -3.53 -2.98 5.83
N PHE A 45 -2.33 -2.63 6.28
CA PHE A 45 -1.26 -3.59 6.58
C PHE A 45 -1.63 -4.55 7.71
N VAL A 46 -2.16 -4.03 8.82
CA VAL A 46 -2.63 -4.86 9.95
C VAL A 46 -3.77 -5.78 9.51
N GLY A 47 -4.72 -5.29 8.72
CA GLY A 47 -5.79 -6.11 8.13
C GLY A 47 -5.23 -7.26 7.29
N GLY A 48 -4.18 -6.99 6.50
CA GLY A 48 -3.46 -8.00 5.74
C GLY A 48 -2.80 -9.07 6.62
N ILE A 49 -2.13 -8.67 7.71
CA ILE A 49 -1.52 -9.63 8.67
C ILE A 49 -2.60 -10.51 9.30
N LEU A 50 -3.72 -9.93 9.73
CA LEU A 50 -4.83 -10.67 10.35
C LEU A 50 -5.42 -11.73 9.41
N VAL A 51 -5.46 -11.45 8.11
CA VAL A 51 -5.93 -12.39 7.10
C VAL A 51 -4.85 -13.44 6.81
N ALA A 52 -3.58 -13.04 6.77
CA ALA A 52 -2.44 -13.93 6.54
C ALA A 52 -2.22 -14.96 7.66
N GLU A 53 -2.60 -14.66 8.90
CA GLU A 53 -2.59 -15.61 10.02
C GLU A 53 -3.70 -16.66 9.95
N THR A 54 -4.68 -16.52 9.05
CA THR A 54 -5.75 -17.52 8.90
C THR A 54 -5.29 -18.74 8.09
N ASN A 55 -5.91 -19.90 8.33
CA ASN A 55 -5.67 -21.13 7.55
C ASN A 55 -5.98 -20.96 6.04
N TYR A 56 -6.55 -19.84 5.61
CA TYR A 56 -6.98 -19.58 4.25
C TYR A 56 -6.02 -18.66 3.48
N ARG A 57 -4.83 -18.36 4.02
CA ARG A 57 -3.85 -17.44 3.39
C ARG A 57 -3.57 -17.73 1.91
N HIS A 58 -3.45 -19.01 1.53
CA HIS A 58 -3.15 -19.38 0.13
C HIS A 58 -4.35 -19.17 -0.80
N GLN A 59 -5.56 -19.36 -0.29
CA GLN A 59 -6.77 -19.10 -1.05
C GLN A 59 -6.98 -17.59 -1.22
N VAL A 60 -6.79 -16.82 -0.14
CA VAL A 60 -6.78 -15.35 -0.19
C VAL A 60 -5.78 -14.83 -1.20
N GLU A 61 -4.56 -15.36 -1.19
CA GLU A 61 -3.49 -14.94 -2.09
C GLU A 61 -3.85 -15.20 -3.56
N ALA A 62 -4.37 -16.39 -3.86
CA ALA A 62 -4.83 -16.74 -5.21
C ALA A 62 -5.99 -15.85 -5.67
N ASP A 63 -6.94 -15.56 -4.78
CA ASP A 63 -8.14 -14.76 -5.10
C ASP A 63 -7.82 -13.26 -5.25
N ILE A 64 -6.83 -12.73 -4.50
CA ILE A 64 -6.41 -11.31 -4.56
C ILE A 64 -5.43 -11.03 -5.71
N ALA A 65 -4.62 -12.02 -6.12
CA ALA A 65 -3.63 -11.85 -7.19
C ALA A 65 -4.15 -11.11 -8.45
N PRO A 66 -5.32 -11.44 -9.03
CA PRO A 66 -5.84 -10.71 -10.20
C PRO A 66 -6.29 -9.29 -9.87
N PHE A 67 -6.74 -9.01 -8.65
CA PHE A 67 -7.20 -7.68 -8.23
C PHE A 67 -6.06 -6.74 -7.84
N ARG A 68 -4.90 -7.28 -7.45
CA ARG A 68 -3.73 -6.47 -7.09
C ARG A 68 -3.39 -5.46 -8.19
N GLY A 69 -3.35 -5.92 -9.45
CA GLY A 69 -3.08 -5.05 -10.60
C GLY A 69 -4.15 -3.98 -10.78
N MET A 70 -5.42 -4.35 -10.64
CA MET A 70 -6.55 -3.42 -10.75
C MET A 70 -6.56 -2.36 -9.64
N LEU A 71 -6.30 -2.75 -8.38
CA LEU A 71 -6.23 -1.84 -7.24
C LEU A 71 -5.05 -0.87 -7.33
N VAL A 72 -3.88 -1.36 -7.77
CA VAL A 72 -2.72 -0.49 -8.04
C VAL A 72 -3.00 0.46 -9.20
N GLY A 73 -3.65 -0.01 -10.26
CA GLY A 73 -4.11 0.84 -11.36
C GLY A 73 -5.08 1.92 -10.89
N LEU A 74 -6.07 1.55 -10.07
CA LEU A 74 -7.04 2.48 -9.49
C LEU A 74 -6.38 3.52 -8.58
N PHE A 75 -5.38 3.11 -7.79
CA PHE A 75 -4.58 4.04 -6.98
C PHE A 75 -3.89 5.08 -7.86
N PHE A 76 -3.23 4.66 -8.93
CA PHE A 76 -2.56 5.60 -9.84
C PHE A 76 -3.53 6.49 -10.60
N ILE A 77 -4.70 5.98 -11.00
CA ILE A 77 -5.75 6.81 -11.61
C ILE A 77 -6.19 7.88 -10.61
N THR A 78 -6.54 7.49 -9.39
CA THR A 78 -7.06 8.42 -8.38
C THR A 78 -6.04 9.49 -8.00
N VAL A 79 -4.80 9.09 -7.70
CA VAL A 79 -3.71 10.03 -7.37
C VAL A 79 -3.33 10.90 -8.57
N GLY A 80 -3.34 10.32 -9.78
CA GLY A 80 -3.08 11.05 -11.02
C GLY A 80 -4.13 12.10 -11.35
N PHE A 81 -5.41 11.79 -11.15
CA PHE A 81 -6.51 12.75 -11.30
C PHE A 81 -6.50 13.85 -10.24
N ALA A 82 -5.99 13.56 -9.04
CA ALA A 82 -5.82 14.56 -7.99
C ALA A 82 -4.70 15.58 -8.29
N LEU A 83 -3.84 15.32 -9.29
CA LEU A 83 -2.82 16.27 -9.73
C LEU A 83 -3.44 17.38 -10.58
N ASP A 84 -3.26 18.63 -10.13
CA ASP A 84 -3.62 19.81 -10.91
C ASP A 84 -2.57 20.08 -12.01
N LEU A 85 -2.88 19.66 -13.24
CA LEU A 85 -2.03 19.88 -14.41
C LEU A 85 -1.83 21.37 -14.72
N ARG A 86 -2.78 22.23 -14.37
CA ARG A 86 -2.67 23.67 -14.60
C ARG A 86 -1.66 24.29 -13.64
N LEU A 87 -1.66 23.85 -12.38
CA LEU A 87 -0.65 24.22 -11.39
C LEU A 87 0.73 23.71 -11.81
N LEU A 88 0.80 22.50 -12.36
CA LEU A 88 2.04 21.90 -12.88
C LEU A 88 2.67 22.74 -14.00
N VAL A 89 1.87 23.19 -14.98
CA VAL A 89 2.37 24.00 -16.11
C VAL A 89 2.71 25.43 -15.68
N THR A 90 1.90 26.03 -14.80
CA THR A 90 2.09 27.43 -14.38
C THR A 90 3.28 27.59 -13.43
N SER A 91 3.49 26.62 -12.53
CA SER A 91 4.51 26.68 -11.48
C SER A 91 5.64 25.67 -11.67
N TRP A 92 5.86 25.22 -12.91
CA TRP A 92 6.85 24.18 -13.23
C TRP A 92 8.25 24.50 -12.70
N ALA A 93 8.66 25.78 -12.76
CA ALA A 93 9.95 26.27 -12.28
C ALA A 93 10.13 26.16 -10.76
N THR A 94 9.04 26.15 -9.98
CA THR A 94 9.08 25.96 -8.53
C THR A 94 8.94 24.49 -8.15
N ILE A 95 8.10 23.74 -8.87
CA ILE A 95 7.83 22.33 -8.60
C ILE A 95 9.05 21.46 -8.90
N LEU A 96 9.77 21.71 -10.01
CA LEU A 96 10.96 20.94 -10.38
C LEU A 96 12.04 20.92 -9.28
N PRO A 97 12.54 22.07 -8.78
CA PRO A 97 13.58 22.06 -7.75
C PRO A 97 13.09 21.49 -6.42
N LEU A 98 11.81 21.67 -6.06
CA LEU A 98 11.22 21.02 -4.90
C LEU A 98 11.20 19.49 -5.05
N LEU A 99 10.81 18.99 -6.22
CA LEU A 99 10.78 17.57 -6.52
C LEU A 99 12.20 16.96 -6.49
N PHE A 100 13.15 17.55 -7.21
CA PHE A 100 14.53 17.10 -7.20
C PHE A 100 15.19 17.23 -5.82
N GLY A 101 14.91 18.31 -5.10
CA GLY A 101 15.38 18.53 -3.73
C GLY A 101 14.84 17.48 -2.76
N LEU A 102 13.54 17.16 -2.83
CA LEU A 102 12.91 16.12 -2.02
C LEU A 102 13.48 14.73 -2.35
N LEU A 103 13.66 14.41 -3.63
CA LEU A 103 14.26 13.14 -4.06
C LEU A 103 15.71 13.02 -3.60
N ALA A 104 16.50 14.08 -3.74
CA ALA A 104 17.88 14.14 -3.26
C ALA A 104 17.95 14.00 -1.74
N LEU A 105 17.03 14.63 -1.00
CA LEU A 105 16.93 14.51 0.44
C LEU A 105 16.57 13.07 0.85
N LYS A 106 15.55 12.47 0.22
CA LYS A 106 15.17 11.06 0.45
C LYS A 106 16.38 10.14 0.20
N ALA A 107 17.07 10.33 -0.92
CA ALA A 107 18.26 9.55 -1.27
C ALA A 107 19.41 9.76 -0.26
N ALA A 108 19.62 10.99 0.20
CA ALA A 108 20.65 11.30 1.20
C ALA A 108 20.33 10.66 2.57
N VAL A 109 19.06 10.68 3.01
CA VAL A 109 18.61 10.03 4.25
C VAL A 109 18.81 8.51 4.15
N VAL A 110 18.40 7.90 3.04
CA VAL A 110 18.59 6.45 2.81
C VAL A 110 20.08 6.10 2.74
N ALA A 111 20.88 6.84 1.98
CA ALA A 111 22.32 6.61 1.86
C ALA A 111 23.07 6.82 3.19
N GLY A 112 22.67 7.82 3.97
CA GLY A 112 23.17 8.06 5.32
C GLY A 112 22.84 6.92 6.27
N GLY A 113 21.59 6.45 6.26
CA GLY A 113 21.15 5.28 7.02
C GLY A 113 21.93 4.02 6.62
N CYS A 114 22.11 3.76 5.33
CA CYS A 114 22.88 2.62 4.83
C CYS A 114 24.36 2.67 5.26
N ARG A 115 24.98 3.86 5.26
CA ARG A 115 26.37 4.03 5.73
C ARG A 115 26.52 3.79 7.23
N LEU A 116 25.54 4.22 8.04
CA LEU A 116 25.57 4.05 9.50
C LEU A 116 25.41 2.57 9.90
N PHE A 117 24.59 1.81 9.17
CA PHE A 117 24.36 0.37 9.41
C PHE A 117 25.35 -0.57 8.67
N ARG A 118 26.37 -0.05 7.97
CA ARG A 118 27.45 -0.84 7.33
C ARG A 118 26.96 -1.95 6.39
N LEU A 119 25.85 -1.73 5.69
CA LEU A 119 25.37 -2.67 4.66
C LEU A 119 26.19 -2.50 3.38
N SER A 120 26.76 -3.61 2.90
CA SER A 120 27.73 -3.69 1.78
C SER A 120 27.24 -2.99 0.50
N GLY A 121 28.14 -2.23 -0.13
CA GLY A 121 27.87 -1.23 -1.18
C GLY A 121 27.11 -1.70 -2.42
N ALA A 122 26.96 -3.01 -2.65
CA ALA A 122 26.17 -3.56 -3.76
C ALA A 122 24.65 -3.33 -3.61
N SER A 123 24.14 -3.13 -2.39
CA SER A 123 22.69 -2.93 -2.14
C SER A 123 22.26 -1.45 -2.21
N SER A 124 23.23 -0.53 -2.30
CA SER A 124 23.01 0.93 -2.18
C SER A 124 22.49 1.58 -3.47
N LEU A 125 22.91 1.07 -4.64
CA LEU A 125 22.44 1.57 -5.95
C LEU A 125 21.06 1.02 -6.33
N GLN A 126 20.72 -0.20 -5.90
CA GLN A 126 19.45 -0.84 -6.24
C GLN A 126 18.27 -0.27 -5.42
N SER A 127 18.53 0.17 -4.20
CA SER A 127 17.51 0.74 -3.29
C SER A 127 17.19 2.21 -3.57
N ALA A 128 18.06 2.92 -4.29
CA ALA A 128 17.84 4.33 -4.67
C ALA A 128 17.02 4.50 -5.97
N ALA A 129 16.84 3.41 -6.74
CA ALA A 129 16.14 3.39 -8.02
C ALA A 129 14.70 2.85 -7.95
N LEU A 130 14.23 2.41 -6.77
CA LEU A 130 12.85 2.00 -6.46
C LEU A 130 12.16 3.06 -5.59
#